data_AF-A0A9E1R158-F1
#
_entry.id   AF-A0A9E1R158-F1
#
_cell.length_a   1.000
_cell.length_b   1.000
_cell.length_c   1.000
_cell.angle_alpha   90.00
_cell.angle_beta   90.00
_cell.angle_gamma   90.00
#
_symmetry.space_group_name_H-M   'P 1'
#
loop_
_entity.id
_entity.type
_entity.pdbx_description
1 polymer ?
#
loop_
_entity_poly.entity_id
_entity_poly.type
_entity_poly.pdbx_seq_one_letter_code
_entity_poly.pdbx_strand_id
1 'polypeptide(L)'
;MANGKGSGSGKGAAAGSASVLSQIISKGKLARDPSQESYAKDLVQEFVDQVLAQGGAVSNDTVSFINERIQQIDTLLSAQLDEILHAPEFQKLEGSWRGLNYLVKNTETGTMIKIRVFNISKAELLQDLERAVEFDQSALFKKVYEEEYGTYGGSPYSCLIGDYEFSHLPQDVELLEKISGVAAAAHAPFLTAADASLFDLDSFTSLGAPRDLAMIFDSVEYAKWNSFREMEDSRYVVLTMPRVLMRLPYGSKTVPVDGINYEEQVNGTDNTKFCWGNTAYAFGQRVTNAFFLYQWTAAIR
;
A
#
# COMPACT_ATOMS: atom_id res chain seq x y z
N MET A 1 -22.32 -33.95 -89.54
CA MET A 1 -22.22 -32.51 -89.20
C MET A 1 -23.07 -32.30 -87.96
N ALA A 2 -22.45 -32.45 -86.78
CA ALA A 2 -22.00 -31.34 -85.93
C ALA A 2 -23.13 -30.83 -85.02
N ASN A 3 -23.26 -31.46 -83.84
CA ASN A 3 -24.08 -30.99 -82.74
C ASN A 3 -23.16 -30.37 -81.68
N GLY A 4 -23.46 -29.13 -81.29
CA GLY A 4 -22.61 -28.25 -80.48
C GLY A 4 -22.66 -28.56 -78.99
N LYS A 5 -21.50 -28.38 -78.35
CA LYS A 5 -21.19 -28.58 -76.93
C LYS A 5 -21.84 -27.53 -76.04
N GLY A 6 -22.33 -27.95 -74.87
CA GLY A 6 -22.57 -27.11 -73.70
C GLY A 6 -21.98 -27.81 -72.47
N SER A 7 -21.00 -27.16 -71.83
CA SER A 7 -20.21 -27.67 -70.72
C SER A 7 -20.98 -27.71 -69.40
N GLY A 8 -20.99 -28.85 -68.72
CA GLY A 8 -21.31 -28.98 -67.30
C GLY A 8 -20.08 -29.49 -66.55
N SER A 9 -19.32 -28.58 -65.94
CA SER A 9 -18.21 -28.93 -65.04
C SER A 9 -18.77 -29.39 -63.70
N GLY A 10 -18.43 -30.62 -63.30
CA GLY A 10 -18.70 -31.12 -61.96
C GLY A 10 -17.96 -30.30 -60.89
N LYS A 11 -18.65 -30.03 -59.79
CA LYS A 11 -18.01 -29.73 -58.50
C LYS A 11 -18.28 -30.91 -57.58
N GLY A 12 -17.20 -31.63 -57.28
CA GLY A 12 -17.18 -32.71 -56.31
C GLY A 12 -17.53 -32.21 -54.91
N ALA A 13 -18.25 -33.06 -54.20
CA ALA A 13 -18.55 -32.91 -52.79
C ALA A 13 -17.25 -33.02 -51.97
N ALA A 14 -16.95 -31.99 -51.20
CA ALA A 14 -16.09 -32.08 -50.02
C ALA A 14 -16.99 -31.85 -48.80
N ALA A 15 -17.61 -32.92 -48.31
CA ALA A 15 -18.17 -32.96 -46.97
C ALA A 15 -16.99 -33.08 -45.99
N GLY A 16 -16.38 -31.95 -45.67
CA GLY A 16 -15.38 -31.86 -44.61
C GLY A 16 -16.05 -32.07 -43.26
N SER A 17 -15.64 -33.11 -42.55
CA SER A 17 -15.97 -33.36 -41.15
C SER A 17 -15.97 -32.06 -40.34
N ALA A 18 -17.10 -31.71 -39.73
CA ALA A 18 -17.11 -30.70 -38.68
C ALA A 18 -15.98 -31.04 -37.70
N SER A 19 -15.06 -30.08 -37.47
CA SER A 19 -13.93 -30.25 -36.56
C SER A 19 -14.41 -30.91 -35.26
N VAL A 20 -13.65 -31.87 -34.74
CA VAL A 20 -13.97 -32.55 -33.48
C VAL A 20 -14.27 -31.54 -32.37
N LEU A 21 -13.59 -30.39 -32.37
CA LEU A 21 -13.86 -29.23 -31.52
C LEU A 21 -15.29 -28.69 -31.67
N SER A 22 -15.77 -28.50 -32.90
CA SER A 22 -17.14 -28.04 -33.18
C SER A 22 -18.20 -29.07 -32.74
N GLN A 23 -17.89 -30.37 -32.80
CA GLN A 23 -18.78 -31.43 -32.29
C GLN A 23 -18.82 -31.46 -30.75
N ILE A 24 -17.70 -31.19 -30.07
CA ILE A 24 -17.64 -31.10 -28.61
C ILE A 24 -18.43 -29.88 -28.11
N ILE A 25 -18.27 -28.73 -28.76
CA ILE A 25 -18.96 -27.49 -28.37
C ILE A 25 -20.49 -27.61 -28.56
N SER A 26 -20.92 -28.20 -29.67
CA SER A 26 -22.36 -28.39 -29.96
C SER A 26 -23.00 -29.46 -29.07
N LYS A 27 -22.31 -30.57 -28.77
CA LYS A 27 -22.82 -31.62 -27.86
C LYS A 27 -22.75 -31.22 -26.39
N GLY A 28 -21.73 -30.45 -25.99
CA GLY A 28 -21.52 -29.97 -24.62
C GLY A 28 -22.38 -28.75 -24.23
N LYS A 29 -23.16 -28.17 -25.16
CA LYS A 29 -23.98 -26.96 -24.95
C LYS A 29 -23.19 -25.78 -24.34
N LEU A 30 -21.91 -25.64 -24.70
CA LEU A 30 -21.02 -24.62 -24.15
C LEU A 30 -21.27 -23.21 -24.71
N ALA A 31 -21.89 -23.08 -25.89
CA ALA A 31 -22.27 -21.82 -26.49
C ALA A 31 -23.78 -21.76 -26.70
N ARG A 32 -24.46 -20.77 -26.11
CA ARG A 32 -25.89 -20.50 -26.36
C ARG A 32 -26.10 -19.50 -27.49
N ASP A 33 -25.07 -18.72 -27.80
CA ASP A 33 -25.05 -17.66 -28.81
C ASP A 33 -23.80 -17.84 -29.70
N PRO A 34 -23.88 -17.58 -31.04
CA PRO A 34 -22.73 -17.64 -31.95
C PRO A 34 -21.51 -16.83 -31.51
N SER A 35 -21.71 -15.74 -30.75
CA SER A 35 -20.64 -14.91 -30.19
C SER A 35 -19.80 -15.61 -29.11
N GLN A 36 -20.32 -16.67 -28.48
CA GLN A 36 -19.62 -17.43 -27.43
C GLN A 36 -18.84 -18.63 -27.99
N GLU A 37 -18.99 -18.95 -29.28
CA GLU A 37 -18.30 -20.10 -29.89
C GLU A 37 -16.77 -19.91 -29.94
N SER A 38 -16.27 -18.68 -30.09
CA SER A 38 -14.83 -18.41 -30.05
C SER A 38 -14.25 -18.68 -28.67
N TYR A 39 -14.85 -18.10 -27.64
CA TYR A 39 -14.43 -18.30 -26.24
C TYR A 39 -14.51 -19.78 -25.82
N ALA A 40 -15.56 -20.49 -26.23
CA ALA A 40 -15.68 -21.92 -25.96
C ALA A 40 -14.61 -22.76 -26.67
N LYS A 41 -14.15 -22.36 -27.87
CA LYS A 41 -13.03 -23.02 -28.56
C LYS A 41 -11.73 -22.82 -27.79
N ASP A 42 -11.45 -21.60 -27.34
CA ASP A 42 -10.24 -21.27 -26.60
C ASP A 42 -10.15 -22.07 -25.30
N LEU A 43 -11.25 -22.18 -24.55
CA LEU A 43 -11.31 -22.98 -23.31
C LEU A 43 -11.03 -24.47 -23.54
N VAL A 44 -11.62 -25.05 -24.59
CA VAL A 44 -11.42 -26.48 -24.91
C VAL A 44 -10.00 -26.71 -25.41
N GLN A 45 -9.43 -25.77 -26.17
CA GLN A 45 -8.05 -25.85 -26.63
C GLN A 45 -7.07 -25.82 -25.44
N GLU A 46 -7.20 -24.83 -24.56
CA GLU A 46 -6.35 -24.72 -23.36
C GLU A 46 -6.46 -25.97 -22.48
N PHE A 47 -7.67 -26.50 -22.29
CA PHE A 47 -7.86 -27.75 -21.55
C PHE A 47 -7.11 -28.93 -22.19
N VAL A 48 -7.20 -29.09 -23.51
CA VAL A 48 -6.48 -30.15 -24.23
C VAL A 48 -4.97 -29.98 -24.12
N ASP A 49 -4.47 -28.76 -24.27
CA ASP A 49 -3.03 -28.46 -24.16
C ASP A 49 -2.50 -28.78 -22.75
N GLN A 50 -3.26 -28.47 -21.70
CA GLN A 50 -2.89 -28.79 -20.33
C GLN A 50 -2.96 -30.28 -20.00
N VAL A 51 -3.95 -31.01 -20.53
CA VAL A 51 -4.02 -32.48 -20.41
C VAL A 51 -2.83 -33.16 -21.11
N LEU A 52 -2.44 -32.66 -22.28
CA LEU A 52 -1.27 -33.16 -23.02
C LEU A 52 0.03 -32.90 -22.27
N ALA A 53 0.19 -31.71 -21.69
CA ALA A 53 1.38 -31.33 -20.91
C ALA A 53 1.61 -32.23 -19.68
N GLN A 54 0.54 -32.80 -19.10
CA GLN A 54 0.61 -33.61 -17.87
C GLN A 54 0.69 -35.13 -18.12
N GLY A 55 0.86 -35.55 -19.38
CA GLY A 55 1.09 -36.96 -19.75
C GLY A 55 -0.16 -37.77 -20.08
N GLY A 56 -1.31 -37.11 -20.35
CA GLY A 56 -2.47 -37.75 -20.98
C GLY A 56 -3.32 -38.67 -20.09
N ALA A 57 -3.04 -38.76 -18.79
CA ALA A 57 -3.85 -39.54 -17.85
C ALA A 57 -4.82 -38.64 -17.08
N VAL A 58 -5.96 -38.33 -17.68
CA VAL A 58 -7.09 -37.75 -16.95
C VAL A 58 -7.76 -38.89 -16.18
N SER A 59 -7.81 -38.80 -14.86
CA SER A 59 -8.62 -39.72 -14.05
C SER A 59 -10.10 -39.59 -14.45
N ASN A 60 -10.96 -40.53 -14.02
CA ASN A 60 -12.39 -40.52 -14.37
C ASN A 60 -13.17 -39.26 -13.90
N ASP A 61 -12.52 -38.32 -13.22
CA ASP A 61 -13.11 -37.08 -12.76
C ASP A 61 -12.42 -35.84 -13.36
N THR A 62 -12.93 -35.40 -14.52
CA THR A 62 -12.51 -34.19 -15.21
C THR A 62 -12.68 -32.93 -14.34
N VAL A 63 -13.66 -32.91 -13.44
CA VAL A 63 -13.93 -31.75 -12.56
C VAL A 63 -12.84 -31.62 -11.51
N SER A 64 -12.45 -32.74 -10.89
CA SER A 64 -11.33 -32.76 -9.96
C SER A 64 -10.03 -32.33 -10.62
N PHE A 65 -9.75 -32.80 -11.85
CA PHE A 65 -8.57 -32.35 -12.62
C PHE A 65 -8.55 -30.84 -12.86
N ILE A 66 -9.69 -30.26 -13.28
CA ILE A 66 -9.79 -28.80 -13.50
C ILE A 66 -9.55 -28.05 -12.18
N ASN A 67 -10.14 -28.50 -11.08
CA ASN A 67 -9.96 -27.86 -9.77
C ASN A 67 -8.52 -27.94 -9.26
N GLU A 68 -7.86 -29.10 -9.40
CA GLU A 68 -6.44 -29.26 -9.08
C GLU A 68 -5.57 -28.32 -9.91
N ARG A 69 -5.94 -28.13 -11.18
CA ARG A 69 -5.19 -27.28 -12.09
C ARG A 69 -5.38 -25.79 -11.81
N ILE A 70 -6.61 -25.39 -11.50
CA ILE A 70 -6.91 -24.04 -10.99
C ILE A 70 -6.10 -23.79 -9.72
N GLN A 71 -6.09 -24.73 -8.78
CA GLN A 71 -5.32 -24.61 -7.53
C GLN A 71 -3.81 -24.46 -7.77
N GLN A 72 -3.24 -25.19 -8.74
CA GLN A 72 -1.84 -25.02 -9.12
C GLN A 72 -1.56 -23.62 -9.68
N ILE A 73 -2.43 -23.11 -10.55
CA ILE A 73 -2.30 -21.76 -11.10
C ILE A 73 -2.42 -20.72 -9.99
N ASP A 74 -3.41 -20.85 -9.12
CA ASP A 74 -3.61 -19.96 -7.98
C ASP A 74 -2.40 -19.97 -7.03
N THR A 75 -1.77 -21.13 -6.83
CA THR A 75 -0.55 -21.24 -6.02
C THR A 75 0.62 -20.46 -6.66
N LEU A 76 0.79 -20.57 -7.97
CA LEU A 76 1.84 -19.85 -8.70
C LEU A 76 1.58 -18.33 -8.71
N LEU A 77 0.33 -17.92 -8.93
CA LEU A 77 -0.08 -16.52 -8.88
C LEU A 77 0.09 -15.95 -7.47
N SER A 78 -0.28 -16.71 -6.43
CA SER A 78 -0.11 -16.31 -5.04
C SER A 78 1.36 -16.08 -4.70
N ALA A 79 2.24 -16.99 -5.07
CA ALA A 79 3.68 -16.83 -4.86
C ALA A 79 4.24 -15.58 -5.57
N GLN A 80 3.81 -15.33 -6.81
CA GLN A 80 4.24 -14.14 -7.55
C GLN A 80 3.67 -12.85 -6.96
N LEU A 81 2.43 -12.86 -6.48
CA LEU A 81 1.80 -11.71 -5.83
C LEU A 81 2.47 -11.41 -4.48
N ASP A 82 2.84 -12.43 -3.70
CA ASP A 82 3.58 -12.26 -2.45
C ASP A 82 4.91 -11.53 -2.70
N GLU A 83 5.68 -11.92 -3.72
CA GLU A 83 6.93 -11.22 -4.07
C GLU A 83 6.69 -9.74 -4.44
N ILE A 84 5.60 -9.43 -5.15
CA ILE A 84 5.26 -8.06 -5.52
C ILE A 84 4.80 -7.25 -4.31
N LEU A 85 3.92 -7.82 -3.48
CA LEU A 85 3.32 -7.15 -2.33
C LEU A 85 4.30 -6.99 -1.17
N HIS A 86 5.24 -7.92 -1.01
CA HIS A 86 6.26 -7.88 0.04
C HIS A 86 7.54 -7.16 -0.39
N ALA A 87 7.59 -6.63 -1.62
CA ALA A 87 8.69 -5.78 -2.05
C ALA A 87 8.78 -4.51 -1.16
N PRO A 88 9.95 -4.16 -0.61
CA PRO A 88 10.09 -3.05 0.34
C PRO A 88 9.60 -1.69 -0.19
N GLU A 89 9.85 -1.41 -1.46
CA GLU A 89 9.42 -0.18 -2.12
C GLU A 89 7.89 -0.09 -2.22
N PHE A 90 7.25 -1.22 -2.58
CA PHE A 90 5.81 -1.31 -2.68
C PHE A 90 5.16 -1.24 -1.31
N GLN A 91 5.66 -1.99 -0.32
CA GLN A 91 5.14 -1.96 1.05
C GLN A 91 5.22 -0.56 1.66
N LYS A 92 6.32 0.16 1.45
CA LYS A 92 6.46 1.55 1.93
C LYS A 92 5.38 2.45 1.30
N LEU A 93 5.21 2.37 -0.02
CA LEU A 93 4.20 3.14 -0.73
C LEU A 93 2.78 2.76 -0.29
N GLU A 94 2.50 1.46 -0.15
CA GLU A 94 1.23 0.92 0.32
C GLU A 94 0.93 1.40 1.74
N GLY A 95 1.92 1.34 2.65
CA GLY A 95 1.81 1.81 4.04
C GLY A 95 1.47 3.29 4.12
N SER A 96 2.16 4.14 3.36
CA SER A 96 1.90 5.58 3.28
C SER A 96 0.48 5.88 2.77
N TRP A 97 0.10 5.31 1.63
CA TRP A 97 -1.22 5.58 1.02
C TRP A 97 -2.37 4.97 1.81
N ARG A 98 -2.18 3.80 2.42
CA ARG A 98 -3.18 3.22 3.31
C ARG A 98 -3.30 4.01 4.61
N GLY A 99 -2.20 4.51 5.16
CA GLY A 99 -2.21 5.40 6.31
C GLY A 99 -2.99 6.70 6.02
N LEU A 100 -2.73 7.33 4.87
CA LEU A 100 -3.50 8.48 4.41
C LEU A 100 -4.98 8.15 4.20
N ASN A 101 -5.29 7.02 3.55
CA ASN A 101 -6.65 6.55 3.35
C ASN A 101 -7.37 6.29 4.69
N TYR A 102 -6.66 5.73 5.67
CA TYR A 102 -7.16 5.55 7.03
C TYR A 102 -7.52 6.89 7.67
N LEU A 103 -6.64 7.89 7.58
CA LEU A 103 -6.91 9.22 8.11
C LEU A 103 -8.13 9.86 7.44
N VAL A 104 -8.21 9.80 6.11
CA VAL A 104 -9.31 10.39 5.32
C VAL A 104 -10.64 9.70 5.61
N LYS A 105 -10.68 8.37 5.62
CA LYS A 105 -11.93 7.61 5.86
C LYS A 105 -12.46 7.76 7.28
N ASN A 106 -11.57 7.91 8.26
CA ASN A 106 -11.94 8.01 9.68
C ASN A 106 -12.01 9.45 10.20
N THR A 107 -11.90 10.44 9.32
CA THR A 107 -12.07 11.85 9.64
C THR A 107 -13.35 12.37 9.00
N GLU A 108 -14.23 12.95 9.80
CA GLU A 108 -15.43 13.61 9.30
C GLU A 108 -15.06 14.98 8.69
N THR A 109 -14.61 14.97 7.44
CA THR A 109 -14.26 16.19 6.70
C THR A 109 -15.50 17.00 6.38
N GLY A 110 -15.40 18.32 6.50
CA GLY A 110 -16.52 19.24 6.25
C GLY A 110 -16.00 20.65 5.98
N THR A 111 -16.79 21.67 6.28
CA THR A 111 -16.35 23.07 6.17
C THR A 111 -15.25 23.41 7.19
N MET A 112 -15.28 22.76 8.35
CA MET A 112 -14.39 23.02 9.49
C MET A 112 -13.11 22.18 9.47
N ILE A 113 -13.16 20.93 9.00
CA ILE A 113 -12.00 20.02 8.96
C ILE A 113 -11.58 19.82 7.51
N LYS A 114 -10.34 20.25 7.21
CA LYS A 114 -9.70 20.08 5.91
C LYS A 114 -8.40 19.32 6.08
N ILE A 115 -8.17 18.36 5.18
CA ILE A 115 -6.90 17.64 5.09
C ILE A 115 -6.22 18.11 3.80
N ARG A 116 -4.99 18.63 3.93
CA ARG A 116 -4.16 19.02 2.78
C ARG A 116 -2.96 18.11 2.72
N VAL A 117 -2.67 17.59 1.53
CA VAL A 117 -1.57 16.64 1.30
C VAL A 117 -0.46 17.36 0.56
N PHE A 118 0.75 17.28 1.10
CA PHE A 118 1.96 17.76 0.46
C PHE A 118 2.91 16.58 0.28
N ASN A 119 3.19 16.23 -0.98
CA ASN A 119 4.07 15.12 -1.30
C ASN A 119 5.53 15.61 -1.34
N ILE A 120 6.33 15.15 -0.40
CA ILE A 120 7.77 15.43 -0.32
C ILE A 120 8.48 14.27 0.34
N SER A 121 9.65 13.89 -0.17
CA SER A 121 10.47 12.86 0.49
C SER A 121 11.23 13.44 1.69
N LYS A 122 11.61 12.60 2.65
CA LYS A 122 12.40 13.00 3.82
C LYS A 122 13.72 13.69 3.44
N ALA A 123 14.37 13.20 2.38
CA ALA A 123 15.64 13.74 1.89
C ALA A 123 15.47 15.12 1.23
N GLU A 124 14.41 15.31 0.43
CA GLU A 124 14.10 16.62 -0.16
C GLU A 124 13.70 17.64 0.89
N LEU A 125 12.98 17.21 1.93
CA LEU A 125 12.60 18.07 3.05
C LEU A 125 13.83 18.56 3.83
N LEU A 126 14.79 17.67 4.10
CA LEU A 126 16.07 18.05 4.71
C LEU A 126 16.85 19.00 3.81
N GLN A 127 16.93 18.72 2.51
CA GLN A 127 17.64 19.56 1.56
C GLN A 127 17.03 20.97 1.45
N ASP A 128 15.70 21.10 1.49
CA ASP A 128 15.03 22.41 1.50
C ASP A 128 15.41 23.23 2.74
N LEU A 129 15.38 22.59 3.91
CA LEU A 129 15.69 23.23 5.19
C LEU A 129 17.21 23.50 5.37
N GLU A 130 18.09 22.74 4.73
CA GLU A 130 19.54 22.99 4.69
C GLU A 130 19.93 24.11 3.73
N ARG A 131 19.20 24.28 2.62
CA ARG A 131 19.48 25.34 1.64
C ARG A 131 19.07 26.71 2.16
N ALA A 132 18.07 26.78 3.04
CA ALA A 132 17.65 28.01 3.67
C ALA A 132 18.68 28.46 4.71
N VAL A 133 19.02 29.75 4.71
CA VAL A 133 19.95 30.33 5.70
C VAL A 133 19.33 30.30 7.10
N GLU A 134 18.04 30.57 7.17
CA GLU A 134 17.19 30.44 8.36
C GLU A 134 15.92 29.66 7.98
N PHE A 135 15.30 29.00 8.97
CA PHE A 135 14.16 28.12 8.73
C PHE A 135 12.95 28.86 8.11
N ASP A 136 12.83 30.16 8.35
CA ASP A 136 11.75 31.03 7.85
C ASP A 136 11.84 31.33 6.33
N GLN A 137 12.98 31.05 5.71
CA GLN A 137 13.18 31.22 4.27
C GLN A 137 12.93 29.94 3.46
N SER A 138 12.70 28.82 4.14
CA SER A 138 12.44 27.51 3.52
C SER A 138 11.14 27.49 2.72
N ALA A 139 11.04 26.60 1.72
CA ALA A 139 9.81 26.44 0.97
C ALA A 139 8.69 25.87 1.86
N LEU A 140 9.03 25.02 2.83
CA LEU A 140 8.09 24.53 3.83
C LEU A 140 7.49 25.68 4.64
N PHE A 141 8.31 26.60 5.15
CA PHE A 141 7.83 27.73 5.94
C PHE A 141 6.88 28.63 5.13
N LYS A 142 7.21 28.92 3.88
CA LYS A 142 6.33 29.72 3.01
C LYS A 142 4.95 29.09 2.86
N LYS A 143 4.89 27.76 2.70
CA LYS A 143 3.62 27.03 2.53
C LYS A 143 2.80 26.90 3.81
N VAL A 144 3.47 26.70 4.94
CA VAL A 144 2.81 26.47 6.22
C VAL A 144 2.45 27.79 6.88
N TYR A 145 3.39 28.72 6.93
CA TYR A 145 3.26 30.01 7.61
C TYR A 145 2.76 31.10 6.66
N GLU A 146 3.53 31.50 5.64
CA GLU A 146 3.20 32.71 4.85
C GLU A 146 1.88 32.59 4.08
N GLU A 147 1.68 31.50 3.33
CA GLU A 147 0.51 31.30 2.47
C GLU A 147 -0.81 31.15 3.27
N GLU A 148 -0.74 30.70 4.53
CA GLU A 148 -1.94 30.39 5.33
C GLU A 148 -2.01 31.17 6.63
N TYR A 149 -1.09 30.95 7.58
CA TYR A 149 -1.13 31.59 8.89
C TYR A 149 -0.88 33.10 8.83
N GLY A 150 0.08 33.54 8.01
CA GLY A 150 0.47 34.94 7.84
C GLY A 150 -0.40 35.72 6.84
N THR A 151 -1.24 35.04 6.05
CA THR A 151 -2.10 35.67 5.05
C THR A 151 -3.49 35.96 5.60
N TYR A 152 -3.98 37.19 5.41
CA TYR A 152 -5.32 37.57 5.82
C TYR A 152 -6.38 36.73 5.09
N GLY A 153 -7.22 36.02 5.84
CA GLY A 153 -8.24 35.10 5.31
C GLY A 153 -7.73 33.70 4.95
N GLY A 154 -6.48 33.37 5.27
CA GLY A 154 -5.94 32.01 5.16
C GLY A 154 -6.56 31.04 6.17
N SER A 155 -6.33 29.74 5.96
CA SER A 155 -6.77 28.67 6.86
C SER A 155 -5.55 28.09 7.60
N PRO A 156 -5.23 28.55 8.81
CA PRO A 156 -4.03 28.12 9.52
C PRO A 156 -4.05 26.61 9.80
N TYR A 157 -2.88 25.97 9.69
CA TYR A 157 -2.74 24.55 9.97
C TYR A 157 -2.77 24.30 11.48
N SER A 158 -3.64 23.40 11.94
CA SER A 158 -3.71 23.06 13.37
C SER A 158 -2.68 22.01 13.79
N CYS A 159 -2.27 21.14 12.88
CA CYS A 159 -1.23 20.15 13.10
C CYS A 159 -0.62 19.75 11.75
N LEU A 160 0.62 19.28 11.80
CA LEU A 160 1.33 18.75 10.65
C LEU A 160 1.56 17.25 10.89
N ILE A 161 1.26 16.41 9.91
CA ILE A 161 1.50 14.96 10.00
C ILE A 161 2.63 14.62 9.03
N GLY A 162 3.76 14.19 9.59
CA GLY A 162 4.92 13.71 8.84
C GLY A 162 4.92 12.20 8.75
N ASP A 163 4.72 11.66 7.54
CA ASP A 163 4.87 10.23 7.26
C ASP A 163 6.34 9.83 7.12
N TYR A 164 7.09 10.04 8.20
CA TYR A 164 8.50 9.70 8.32
C TYR A 164 8.75 8.95 9.62
N GLU A 165 9.89 8.28 9.65
CA GLU A 165 10.40 7.57 10.81
C GLU A 165 11.73 8.20 11.18
N PHE A 166 11.86 8.63 12.43
CA PHE A 166 13.04 9.33 12.93
C PHE A 166 13.86 8.46 13.86
N SER A 167 15.16 8.39 13.58
CA SER A 167 16.18 7.71 14.38
C SER A 167 16.96 8.69 15.27
N HIS A 168 17.95 8.17 16.00
CA HIS A 168 18.91 8.99 16.75
C HIS A 168 20.01 9.59 15.86
N LEU A 169 20.03 9.26 14.56
CA LEU A 169 21.09 9.70 13.65
C LEU A 169 21.16 11.23 13.55
N PRO A 170 22.36 11.83 13.42
CA PRO A 170 22.51 13.28 13.39
C PRO A 170 21.67 14.02 12.33
N GLN A 171 21.48 13.43 11.14
CA GLN A 171 20.67 14.02 10.06
C GLN A 171 19.18 14.07 10.42
N ASP A 172 18.69 13.06 11.14
CA ASP A 172 17.30 12.98 11.57
C ASP A 172 17.01 13.99 12.68
N VAL A 173 17.93 14.11 13.64
CA VAL A 173 17.82 15.11 14.71
C VAL A 173 17.90 16.53 14.16
N GLU A 174 18.79 16.79 13.20
CA GLU A 174 18.88 18.10 12.52
C GLU A 174 17.58 18.43 11.76
N LEU A 175 16.99 17.44 11.08
CA LEU A 175 15.69 17.62 10.43
C LEU A 175 14.59 17.96 11.45
N LEU A 176 14.55 17.26 12.59
CA LEU A 176 13.59 17.53 13.66
C LEU A 176 13.79 18.93 14.26
N GLU A 177 15.03 19.35 14.48
CA GLU A 177 15.36 20.68 14.98
C GLU A 177 14.81 21.76 14.03
N LYS A 178 15.10 21.68 12.73
CA LYS A 178 14.63 22.66 11.74
C LYS A 178 13.11 22.66 11.58
N ILE A 179 12.48 21.48 11.54
CA ILE A 179 11.01 21.37 11.46
C ILE A 179 10.36 21.91 12.73
N SER A 180 10.96 21.69 13.90
CA SER A 180 10.42 22.19 15.17
C SER A 180 10.33 23.70 15.19
N GLY A 181 11.30 24.42 14.60
CA GLY A 181 11.25 25.88 14.43
C GLY A 181 10.09 26.32 13.53
N VAL A 182 9.87 25.64 12.40
CA VAL A 182 8.72 25.92 11.51
C VAL A 182 7.38 25.63 12.22
N ALA A 183 7.29 24.52 12.93
CA ALA A 183 6.11 24.10 13.69
C ALA A 183 5.79 25.08 14.84
N ALA A 184 6.82 25.55 15.55
CA ALA A 184 6.71 26.53 16.62
C ALA A 184 6.22 27.89 16.10
N ALA A 185 6.78 28.36 14.98
CA ALA A 185 6.37 29.62 14.35
C ALA A 185 4.92 29.58 13.84
N ALA A 186 4.48 28.45 13.26
CA ALA A 186 3.11 28.27 12.78
C ALA A 186 2.11 27.83 13.87
N HIS A 187 2.56 27.61 15.10
CA HIS A 187 1.80 27.00 16.19
C HIS A 187 1.09 25.69 15.81
N ALA A 188 1.73 24.91 14.94
CA ALA A 188 1.18 23.68 14.37
C ALA A 188 2.09 22.51 14.77
N PRO A 189 1.76 21.72 15.81
CA PRO A 189 2.59 20.60 16.22
C PRO A 189 2.80 19.58 15.09
N PHE A 190 4.04 19.12 14.96
CA PHE A 190 4.50 18.12 14.00
C PHE A 190 4.41 16.72 14.61
N LEU A 191 3.49 15.92 14.08
CA LEU A 191 3.18 14.55 14.48
C LEU A 191 3.88 13.60 13.52
N THR A 192 4.76 12.75 14.02
CA THR A 192 5.50 11.80 13.18
C THR A 192 5.79 10.51 13.96
N ALA A 193 6.57 9.58 13.41
CA ALA A 193 6.92 8.32 14.09
C ALA A 193 8.40 8.26 14.48
N ALA A 194 8.67 7.59 15.59
CA ALA A 194 10.01 7.13 15.94
C ALA A 194 10.31 5.83 15.21
N ASP A 195 11.55 5.66 14.76
CA ASP A 195 12.05 4.37 14.28
C ASP A 195 12.55 3.51 15.46
N ALA A 196 12.63 2.18 15.27
CA ALA A 196 13.13 1.26 16.29
C ALA A 196 14.60 1.58 16.67
N SER A 197 15.39 2.05 15.70
CA SER A 197 16.77 2.48 15.89
C SER A 197 16.91 3.65 16.88
N LEU A 198 15.85 4.43 17.16
CA LEU A 198 15.89 5.45 18.21
C LEU A 198 16.16 4.83 19.59
N PHE A 199 15.80 3.56 19.81
CA PHE A 199 16.05 2.85 21.06
C PHE A 199 17.23 1.86 20.96
N ASP A 200 18.08 1.99 19.94
CA ASP A 200 19.15 1.02 19.64
C ASP A 200 18.60 -0.42 19.44
N LEU A 201 17.43 -0.50 18.79
CA LEU A 201 16.75 -1.76 18.47
C LEU A 201 16.62 -1.93 16.94
N ASP A 202 16.84 -3.15 16.45
CA ASP A 202 16.57 -3.50 15.05
C ASP A 202 15.06 -3.56 14.74
N SER A 203 14.24 -3.82 15.76
CA SER A 203 12.79 -3.98 15.60
C SER A 203 12.03 -3.71 16.90
N PHE A 204 10.82 -3.18 16.77
CA PHE A 204 9.90 -2.97 17.89
C PHE A 204 9.46 -4.26 18.61
N THR A 205 9.68 -5.44 18.01
CA THR A 205 9.42 -6.73 18.68
C THR A 205 10.27 -6.92 19.94
N SER A 206 11.48 -6.36 19.93
CA SER A 206 12.46 -6.49 21.01
C SER A 206 12.36 -5.35 22.03
N LEU A 207 11.31 -4.51 21.95
CA LEU A 207 11.12 -3.37 22.86
C LEU A 207 11.02 -3.80 24.34
N GLY A 208 10.59 -5.04 24.61
CA GLY A 208 10.54 -5.61 25.96
C GLY A 208 11.85 -6.23 26.46
N ALA A 209 12.92 -6.26 25.65
CA ALA A 209 14.19 -6.88 26.03
C ALA A 209 15.04 -5.99 26.96
N PRO A 210 15.19 -4.67 26.73
CA PRO A 210 15.89 -3.80 27.64
C PRO A 210 15.13 -3.64 28.96
N ARG A 211 15.84 -3.79 30.09
CA ARG A 211 15.25 -3.57 31.42
C ARG A 211 14.94 -2.10 31.68
N ASP A 212 15.77 -1.20 31.15
CA ASP A 212 15.64 0.24 31.29
C ASP A 212 15.95 0.93 29.96
N LEU A 213 14.93 1.49 29.33
CA LEU A 213 15.06 2.24 28.07
C LEU A 213 15.66 3.63 28.32
N ALA A 214 15.58 4.18 29.52
CA ALA A 214 16.10 5.51 29.82
C ALA A 214 17.63 5.53 29.73
N MET A 215 18.30 4.47 30.20
CA MET A 215 19.75 4.32 30.15
C MET A 215 20.31 4.36 28.72
N ILE A 216 19.52 4.00 27.70
CA ILE A 216 19.95 4.03 26.30
C ILE A 216 20.26 5.47 25.87
N PHE A 217 19.42 6.41 26.31
CA PHE A 217 19.57 7.83 25.98
C PHE A 217 20.72 8.53 26.72
N ASP A 218 21.34 7.90 27.71
CA ASP A 218 22.50 8.45 28.42
C ASP A 218 23.81 8.27 27.65
N SER A 219 23.82 7.47 26.58
CA SER A 219 24.98 7.27 25.72
C SER A 219 25.38 8.55 24.97
N VAL A 220 26.67 8.69 24.67
CA VAL A 220 27.24 9.84 23.93
C VAL A 220 26.65 9.97 22.52
N GLU A 221 26.21 8.87 21.92
CA GLU A 221 25.56 8.85 20.60
C GLU A 221 24.26 9.66 20.58
N TYR A 222 23.58 9.76 21.72
CA TYR A 222 22.34 10.50 21.91
C TYR A 222 22.55 11.95 22.35
N ALA A 223 23.79 12.46 22.39
CA ALA A 223 24.07 13.82 22.81
C ALA A 223 23.26 14.86 22.01
N LYS A 224 23.19 14.71 20.67
CA LYS A 224 22.36 15.57 19.81
C LYS A 224 20.87 15.44 20.09
N TRP A 225 20.39 14.21 20.28
CA TRP A 225 18.99 13.94 20.62
C TRP A 225 18.59 14.58 21.95
N ASN A 226 19.46 14.49 22.97
CA ASN A 226 19.22 15.11 24.27
C ASN A 226 19.26 16.64 24.17
N SER A 227 20.21 17.21 23.42
CA SER A 227 20.20 18.64 23.11
C SER A 227 18.90 19.08 22.45
N PHE A 228 18.38 18.32 21.48
CA PHE A 228 17.09 18.60 20.86
C PHE A 228 15.94 18.56 21.88
N ARG A 229 15.91 17.58 22.78
CA ARG A 229 14.88 17.49 23.84
C ARG A 229 14.91 18.65 24.85
N GLU A 230 16.07 19.26 25.06
CA GLU A 230 16.21 20.43 25.93
C GLU A 230 15.80 21.74 25.24
N MET A 231 15.71 21.75 23.90
CA MET A 231 15.25 22.93 23.16
C MET A 231 13.78 23.22 23.44
N GLU A 232 13.46 24.50 23.52
CA GLU A 232 12.10 24.97 23.80
C GLU A 232 11.12 24.57 22.69
N ASP A 233 11.56 24.58 21.43
CA ASP A 233 10.72 24.29 20.26
C ASP A 233 10.40 22.78 20.11
N SER A 234 11.14 21.91 20.79
CA SER A 234 10.89 20.46 20.79
C SER A 234 9.49 20.08 21.30
N ARG A 235 8.85 20.95 22.09
CA ARG A 235 7.46 20.79 22.55
C ARG A 235 6.44 20.69 21.43
N TYR A 236 6.76 21.18 20.23
CA TYR A 236 5.91 21.10 19.06
C TYR A 236 6.09 19.80 18.27
N VAL A 237 7.02 18.93 18.66
CA VAL A 237 7.25 17.65 17.98
C VAL A 237 6.70 16.50 18.82
N VAL A 238 5.94 15.63 18.16
CA VAL A 238 5.40 14.40 18.76
C VAL A 238 5.88 13.21 17.95
N LEU A 239 6.65 12.33 18.60
CA LEU A 239 7.01 11.03 18.03
C LEU A 239 6.06 9.96 18.56
N THR A 240 5.42 9.25 17.64
CA THR A 240 4.50 8.15 17.93
C THR A 240 5.19 6.81 17.67
N MET A 241 4.86 5.81 18.48
CA MET A 241 5.35 4.44 18.36
C MET A 241 4.37 3.48 19.07
N PRO A 242 4.34 2.17 18.72
CA PRO A 242 4.97 1.50 17.57
C PRO A 242 4.07 1.48 16.33
N ARG A 243 4.61 1.15 15.15
CA ARG A 243 3.87 1.06 13.87
C ARG A 243 2.52 0.34 13.99
N VAL A 244 1.53 0.78 13.21
CA VAL A 244 0.16 0.22 13.23
C VAL A 244 -0.10 -0.60 11.97
N LEU A 245 -0.79 -1.72 12.13
CA LEU A 245 -1.19 -2.57 11.01
C LEU A 245 -2.27 -1.87 10.17
N MET A 246 -1.96 -1.58 8.90
CA MET A 246 -2.87 -0.85 8.00
C MET A 246 -3.81 -1.77 7.22
N ARG A 247 -3.42 -3.04 7.05
CA ARG A 247 -4.20 -4.04 6.33
C ARG A 247 -4.03 -5.41 6.96
N LEU A 248 -5.13 -6.16 7.02
CA LEU A 248 -5.11 -7.60 7.32
C LEU A 248 -4.62 -8.39 6.11
N PRO A 249 -3.80 -9.44 6.30
CA PRO A 249 -3.39 -10.31 5.21
C PRO A 249 -4.56 -10.89 4.43
N TYR A 250 -4.40 -11.01 3.12
CA TYR A 250 -5.41 -11.64 2.26
C TYR A 250 -5.47 -13.13 2.52
N GLY A 251 -6.69 -13.66 2.50
CA GLY A 251 -6.93 -15.07 2.72
C GLY A 251 -8.42 -15.36 2.76
N SER A 252 -8.79 -16.60 2.48
CA SER A 252 -10.18 -17.06 2.41
C SER A 252 -10.93 -16.84 3.73
N LYS A 253 -10.23 -16.89 4.87
CA LYS A 253 -10.80 -16.68 6.22
C LYS A 253 -10.82 -15.22 6.67
N THR A 254 -9.99 -14.37 6.07
CA THR A 254 -9.81 -12.98 6.49
C THR A 254 -10.46 -12.04 5.48
N VAL A 255 -9.74 -11.71 4.42
CA VAL A 255 -10.18 -10.82 3.34
C VAL A 255 -10.08 -11.61 2.04
N PRO A 256 -11.18 -12.22 1.58
CA PRO A 256 -11.18 -12.96 0.31
C PRO A 256 -11.04 -12.00 -0.87
N VAL A 257 -10.39 -12.47 -1.93
CA VAL A 257 -10.23 -11.74 -3.19
C VAL A 257 -11.15 -12.38 -4.24
N ASP A 258 -11.82 -11.55 -5.03
CA ASP A 258 -12.68 -12.04 -6.11
C ASP A 258 -11.83 -12.52 -7.30
N GLY A 259 -12.13 -13.73 -7.77
CA GLY A 259 -11.57 -14.30 -9.01
C GLY A 259 -10.35 -15.21 -8.86
N ILE A 260 -9.58 -15.09 -7.77
CA ILE A 260 -8.41 -15.93 -7.48
C ILE A 260 -8.45 -16.32 -6.01
N ASN A 261 -8.19 -17.59 -5.68
CA ASN A 261 -8.04 -18.00 -4.29
C ASN A 261 -6.65 -17.63 -3.76
N TYR A 262 -6.48 -16.34 -3.44
CA TYR A 262 -5.21 -15.79 -2.95
C TYR A 262 -5.09 -15.94 -1.42
N GLU A 263 -4.00 -16.60 -1.00
CA GLU A 263 -3.63 -16.78 0.41
C GLU A 263 -2.23 -16.19 0.62
N GLU A 264 -2.16 -15.01 1.22
CA GLU A 264 -0.92 -14.28 1.44
C GLU A 264 -0.06 -14.99 2.49
N GLN A 265 1.19 -15.35 2.14
CA GLN A 265 2.07 -16.13 3.01
C GLN A 265 2.74 -15.29 4.10
N VAL A 266 1.94 -14.86 5.07
CA VAL A 266 2.42 -14.13 6.26
C VAL A 266 2.61 -15.10 7.41
N ASN A 267 3.85 -15.53 7.62
CA ASN A 267 4.20 -16.29 8.82
C ASN A 267 4.27 -15.32 10.00
N GLY A 268 3.52 -15.58 11.08
CA GLY A 268 3.52 -14.71 12.28
C GLY A 268 4.88 -14.57 12.99
N THR A 269 5.92 -15.26 12.51
CA THR A 269 7.31 -15.11 12.94
C THR A 269 8.03 -13.95 12.26
N ASP A 270 7.64 -13.58 11.02
CA ASP A 270 8.27 -12.53 10.26
C ASP A 270 7.35 -11.32 10.14
N ASN A 271 7.68 -10.27 10.89
CA ASN A 271 6.86 -9.07 10.94
C ASN A 271 7.02 -8.18 9.70
N THR A 272 8.03 -8.40 8.86
CA THR A 272 8.28 -7.57 7.67
C THR A 272 7.22 -7.77 6.59
N LYS A 273 6.56 -8.93 6.58
CA LYS A 273 5.53 -9.27 5.59
C LYS A 273 4.20 -8.57 5.80
N PHE A 274 3.96 -8.03 7.00
CA PHE A 274 2.74 -7.27 7.27
C PHE A 274 2.82 -5.86 6.69
N CYS A 275 1.68 -5.35 6.22
CA CYS A 275 1.55 -3.96 5.78
C CYS A 275 1.44 -3.04 7.00
N TRP A 276 2.60 -2.67 7.55
CA TRP A 276 2.72 -1.66 8.59
C TRP A 276 2.62 -0.26 7.99
N GLY A 277 1.97 0.64 8.70
CA GLY A 277 1.99 2.07 8.37
C GLY A 277 2.30 2.93 9.58
N ASN A 278 2.50 4.19 9.29
CA ASN A 278 2.91 5.18 10.28
C ASN A 278 1.78 5.49 11.26
N THR A 279 2.13 5.49 12.55
CA THR A 279 1.21 5.79 13.65
C THR A 279 0.79 7.23 13.74
N ALA A 280 1.52 8.14 13.11
CA ALA A 280 1.18 9.54 13.04
C ALA A 280 -0.22 9.74 12.40
N TYR A 281 -0.61 8.88 11.45
CA TYR A 281 -1.97 8.89 10.89
C TYR A 281 -3.04 8.49 11.91
N ALA A 282 -2.77 7.47 12.73
CA ALA A 282 -3.70 7.03 13.76
C ALA A 282 -3.85 8.07 14.88
N PHE A 283 -2.76 8.73 15.27
CA PHE A 283 -2.79 9.83 16.24
C PHE A 283 -3.48 11.07 15.65
N GLY A 284 -3.20 11.40 14.39
CA GLY A 284 -3.89 12.46 13.65
C GLY A 284 -5.41 12.26 13.59
N GLN A 285 -5.86 11.01 13.41
CA GLN A 285 -7.28 10.67 13.47
C GLN A 285 -7.91 10.96 14.84
N ARG A 286 -7.16 10.78 15.94
CA ARG A 286 -7.64 11.14 17.28
C ARG A 286 -7.77 12.65 17.46
N VAL A 287 -6.83 13.41 16.89
CA VAL A 287 -6.89 14.89 16.87
C VAL A 287 -8.11 15.37 16.09
N THR A 288 -8.35 14.85 14.89
CA THR A 288 -9.50 15.25 14.07
C THR A 288 -10.82 14.83 14.72
N ASN A 289 -10.88 13.63 15.32
CA ASN A 289 -12.05 13.17 16.04
C ASN A 289 -12.37 14.02 17.30
N ALA A 290 -11.36 14.40 18.08
CA ALA A 290 -11.55 15.27 19.23
C ALA A 290 -12.11 16.64 18.82
N PHE A 291 -11.56 17.21 17.74
CA PHE A 291 -12.06 18.46 17.19
C PHE A 291 -13.48 18.31 16.64
N PHE A 292 -13.81 17.20 15.98
CA PHE A 292 -15.16 16.96 15.50
C PHE A 292 -16.18 16.93 16.66
N LEU A 293 -15.89 16.16 17.72
CA LEU A 293 -16.79 15.98 18.86
C LEU A 293 -16.92 17.22 19.74
N TYR A 294 -15.82 17.94 19.98
CA TYR A 294 -15.74 18.98 21.00
C TYR A 294 -15.40 20.36 20.45
N GLN A 295 -15.08 20.49 19.17
CA GLN A 295 -14.52 21.69 18.54
C GLN A 295 -13.19 22.15 19.17
N TRP A 296 -12.54 21.25 19.92
CA TRP A 296 -11.28 21.45 20.63
C TRP A 296 -10.46 20.17 20.63
N THR A 297 -9.13 20.28 20.57
CA THR A 297 -8.19 19.15 20.45
C THR A 297 -7.61 18.69 21.80
N ALA A 298 -8.32 18.95 22.92
CA ALA A 298 -7.81 18.59 24.26
C ALA A 298 -7.96 17.10 24.60
N ALA A 299 -8.98 16.43 24.04
CA ALA A 299 -9.32 15.04 24.33
C ALA A 299 -8.66 14.05 23.34
N ILE A 300 -7.33 14.04 23.30
CA ILE A 300 -6.53 13.25 22.34
C ILE A 300 -5.71 12.12 23.00
N ARG A 301 -5.92 11.90 24.30
CA ARG A 301 -5.25 10.87 25.12
C ARG A 301 -6.27 10.08 25.93
#